data_AF-A0A6M1MQC0-F1
#
_entry.id   AF-A0A6M1MQC0-F1
#
_cell.length_a   1.000
_cell.length_b   1.000
_cell.length_c   1.000
_cell.angle_alpha   90.00
_cell.angle_beta   90.00
_cell.angle_gamma   90.00
#
_symmetry.space_group_name_H-M   'P 1'
#
loop_
_entity.id
_entity.type
_entity.pdbx_description
1 polymer ?
#
loop_
_entity_poly.entity_id
_entity_poly.type
_entity_poly.pdbx_seq_one_letter_code
_entity_poly.pdbx_strand_id
1 'polypeptide(L)'
;MSDAVNIAVGARLIGVSADRVRQLVRAGLVHSPARGQVGMASLLRGYAASLRQSAAAPASAALARSQAIKAQIVAAEVAARKAELVETVAATDLIEGLCEIAVDHIGEMVRPPNLKGFPQDVAARIRDEAHEAKAKIEAAAAVAVSALTSGDFEEIDP
;
A
#
# COMPACT_ATOMS: atom_id res chain seq x y z
N MET A 1 39.18 -13.66 -9.08
CA MET A 1 37.80 -13.95 -9.51
C MET A 1 37.42 -12.95 -10.60
N SER A 2 37.01 -13.45 -11.77
CA SER A 2 36.61 -12.59 -12.90
C SER A 2 35.17 -12.11 -12.67
N ASP A 3 35.01 -10.85 -12.27
CA ASP A 3 33.70 -10.18 -12.10
C ASP A 3 33.22 -9.54 -13.43
N ALA A 4 33.65 -10.10 -14.56
CA ALA A 4 33.35 -9.58 -15.88
C ALA A 4 32.00 -10.11 -16.37
N VAL A 5 31.08 -9.19 -16.66
CA VAL A 5 29.76 -9.49 -17.23
C VAL A 5 29.58 -8.80 -18.57
N ASN A 6 28.72 -9.38 -19.42
CA ASN A 6 28.31 -8.70 -20.65
C ASN A 6 27.59 -7.39 -20.30
N ILE A 7 27.86 -6.32 -21.07
CA ILE A 7 27.22 -5.01 -20.92
C ILE A 7 25.69 -5.11 -20.86
N ALA A 8 25.06 -5.95 -21.69
CA ALA A 8 23.60 -6.10 -21.70
C ALA A 8 23.05 -6.75 -20.42
N VAL A 9 23.85 -7.59 -19.76
CA VAL A 9 23.50 -8.22 -18.48
C VAL A 9 23.71 -7.22 -17.35
N GLY A 10 24.87 -6.55 -17.31
CA GLY A 10 25.16 -5.51 -16.33
C GLY A 10 24.17 -4.36 -16.38
N ALA A 11 23.78 -3.91 -17.57
CA ALA A 11 22.79 -2.83 -17.77
C ALA A 11 21.42 -3.18 -17.18
N ARG A 12 20.95 -4.41 -17.41
CA ARG A 12 19.69 -4.90 -16.84
C ARG A 12 19.74 -4.97 -15.31
N LEU A 13 20.85 -5.43 -14.74
CA LEU A 13 21.01 -5.55 -13.29
C LEU A 13 20.94 -4.21 -12.55
N ILE A 14 21.45 -3.14 -13.16
CA ILE A 14 21.41 -1.79 -12.57
C ILE A 14 20.21 -0.95 -13.08
N GLY A 15 19.32 -1.53 -13.88
CA GLY A 15 18.13 -0.86 -14.39
C GLY A 15 18.39 0.30 -15.36
N VAL A 16 19.45 0.24 -16.17
CA VAL A 16 19.75 1.29 -17.18
C VAL A 16 19.90 0.70 -18.59
N SER A 17 19.90 1.57 -19.61
CA SER A 17 20.12 1.13 -20.98
C SER A 17 21.58 0.69 -21.22
N ALA A 18 21.78 -0.25 -22.15
CA ALA A 18 23.12 -0.69 -22.55
C ALA A 18 23.96 0.47 -23.12
N ASP A 19 23.33 1.44 -23.78
CA ASP A 19 23.99 2.65 -24.25
C ASP A 19 24.50 3.53 -23.11
N ARG A 20 23.75 3.61 -22.01
CA ARG A 20 24.21 4.34 -20.82
C ARG A 20 25.47 3.71 -20.23
N VAL A 21 25.56 2.38 -20.20
CA VAL A 21 26.77 1.67 -19.76
C VAL A 21 27.96 1.97 -20.69
N ARG A 22 27.75 1.98 -22.01
CA ARG A 22 28.80 2.34 -22.98
C ARG A 22 29.27 3.78 -22.81
N GLN A 23 28.37 4.71 -22.49
CA GLN A 23 28.74 6.10 -22.18
C GLN A 23 29.63 6.17 -20.94
N LEU A 24 29.31 5.42 -19.87
CA LEU A 24 30.11 5.38 -18.65
C LEU A 24 31.51 4.79 -18.88
N VAL A 25 31.63 3.77 -19.74
CA VAL A 25 32.92 3.21 -20.15
C VAL A 25 33.73 4.25 -20.94
N ARG A 26 33.11 4.94 -21.91
CA ARG A 26 33.78 6.02 -22.68
C ARG A 26 34.21 7.19 -21.81
N ALA A 27 33.45 7.50 -20.76
CA ALA A 27 33.77 8.53 -19.78
C ALA A 27 34.86 8.11 -18.79
N GLY A 28 35.40 6.89 -18.89
CA GLY A 28 36.43 6.38 -17.97
C GLY A 28 35.93 6.05 -16.56
N LEU A 29 34.62 6.07 -16.33
CA LEU A 29 34.02 5.79 -15.02
C LEU A 29 33.87 4.29 -14.74
N VAL A 30 33.85 3.46 -15.80
CA VAL A 30 33.67 2.00 -15.71
C VAL A 30 34.78 1.29 -16.46
N HIS A 31 35.44 0.35 -15.78
CA HIS A 31 36.48 -0.49 -16.36
C HIS A 31 35.89 -1.61 -17.23
N SER A 32 36.43 -1.75 -18.44
CA SER A 32 36.05 -2.75 -19.44
C SER A 32 37.19 -3.75 -19.61
N PRO A 33 37.13 -4.95 -19.00
CA PRO A 33 38.21 -5.93 -19.07
C PRO A 33 38.36 -6.57 -20.47
N ALA A 34 37.28 -6.62 -21.25
CA ALA A 34 37.27 -7.11 -22.63
C ALA A 34 36.20 -6.38 -23.46
N ARG A 35 36.26 -6.49 -24.79
CA ARG A 35 35.29 -5.85 -25.68
C ARG A 35 33.88 -6.40 -25.40
N GLY A 36 32.95 -5.50 -25.04
CA GLY A 36 31.57 -5.87 -24.73
C GLY A 36 31.34 -6.39 -23.31
N GLN A 37 32.36 -6.36 -22.45
CA GLN A 37 32.28 -6.78 -21.06
C GLN A 37 32.63 -5.63 -20.10
N VAL A 38 32.03 -5.63 -18.92
CA VAL A 38 32.31 -4.66 -17.85
C VAL A 38 32.47 -5.41 -16.53
N GLY A 39 33.35 -4.91 -15.67
CA GLY A 39 33.43 -5.41 -14.29
C GLY A 39 32.21 -4.94 -13.49
N MET A 40 31.47 -5.83 -12.83
CA MET A 40 30.24 -5.45 -12.11
C MET A 40 30.52 -4.44 -10.99
N ALA A 41 31.53 -4.71 -10.17
CA ALA A 41 31.95 -3.79 -9.11
C ALA A 41 32.38 -2.43 -9.66
N SER A 42 33.02 -2.41 -10.84
CA SER A 42 33.39 -1.16 -11.50
C SER A 42 32.17 -0.44 -12.06
N LEU A 43 31.19 -1.17 -12.58
CA LEU A 43 29.95 -0.63 -13.12
C LEU A 43 29.14 0.07 -12.03
N LEU A 44 28.95 -0.59 -10.88
CA LEU A 44 28.23 -0.02 -9.73
C LEU A 44 28.92 1.24 -9.19
N ARG A 45 30.25 1.20 -9.00
CA ARG A 45 31.02 2.36 -8.55
C ARG A 45 30.98 3.51 -9.55
N GLY A 46 31.16 3.22 -10.83
CA GLY A 46 31.13 4.22 -11.90
C GLY A 46 29.76 4.87 -12.07
N TYR A 47 28.69 4.08 -11.93
CA TYR A 47 27.32 4.61 -11.97
C TYR A 47 27.01 5.48 -10.75
N ALA A 48 27.38 5.05 -9.55
CA ALA A 48 27.24 5.86 -8.34
C ALA A 48 28.04 7.18 -8.41
N ALA A 49 29.26 7.13 -8.95
CA ALA A 49 30.06 8.33 -9.21
C ALA A 49 29.37 9.26 -10.23
N SER A 50 28.84 8.71 -11.32
CA SER A 50 28.07 9.48 -12.30
C SER A 50 26.84 10.15 -11.68
N LEU A 51 26.12 9.47 -10.78
CA LEU A 51 24.95 10.05 -10.11
C LEU A 51 25.36 11.20 -9.18
N ARG A 52 26.44 11.03 -8.40
CA ARG A 52 26.99 12.10 -7.55
C ARG A 52 27.45 13.30 -8.38
N GLN A 53 28.08 13.05 -9.52
CA GLN A 53 28.56 14.11 -10.41
C GLN A 53 27.39 14.85 -11.09
N SER A 54 26.32 14.13 -11.45
CA SER A 54 25.07 14.73 -11.94
C SER A 54 24.32 15.50 -10.85
N ALA A 55 24.40 15.08 -9.59
CA ALA A 55 23.83 15.80 -8.45
C ALA A 55 24.63 17.05 -8.07
N ALA A 56 25.95 17.03 -8.27
CA ALA A 56 26.84 18.17 -8.02
C ALA A 56 26.85 19.20 -9.16
N ALA A 57 26.43 18.80 -10.37
CA ALA A 57 26.29 19.72 -11.49
C ALA A 57 25.06 20.62 -11.27
N PRO A 58 25.15 21.95 -11.51
CA PRO A 58 24.00 22.83 -11.42
C PRO A 58 22.92 22.33 -12.40
N ALA A 59 21.75 21.98 -11.88
CA ALA A 59 20.65 21.48 -12.69
C ALA A 59 20.34 22.51 -13.78
N SER A 60 20.34 22.09 -15.05
CA SER A 60 19.83 22.96 -16.10
C SER A 60 18.38 23.32 -15.77
N ALA A 61 17.97 24.57 -16.02
CA ALA A 61 16.62 25.03 -15.68
C ALA A 61 15.50 24.13 -16.28
N ALA A 62 15.80 23.40 -17.37
CA ALA A 62 14.89 22.41 -17.95
C ALA A 62 14.82 21.10 -17.13
N LEU A 63 15.95 20.59 -16.63
CA LEU A 63 16.00 19.40 -15.79
C LEU A 63 15.34 19.63 -14.43
N ALA A 64 15.59 20.80 -13.82
CA ALA A 64 14.95 21.20 -12.56
C ALA A 64 13.42 21.31 -12.70
N ARG A 65 12.93 21.89 -13.81
CA ARG A 65 11.50 21.95 -14.13
C ARG A 65 10.89 20.56 -14.33
N SER A 66 11.56 19.68 -15.06
CA SER A 66 11.08 18.31 -15.28
C SER A 66 11.01 17.50 -13.97
N GLN A 67 12.00 17.63 -13.10
CA GLN A 67 12.02 17.01 -11.77
C GLN A 67 10.91 17.56 -10.86
N ALA A 68 10.72 18.88 -10.86
CA ALA A 68 9.66 19.53 -10.09
C ALA A 68 8.26 19.09 -10.54
N ILE A 69 8.01 19.00 -11.85
CA ILE A 69 6.74 18.51 -12.39
C ILE A 69 6.50 17.04 -11.98
N LYS A 70 7.53 16.18 -12.09
CA LYS A 70 7.41 14.78 -11.64
C LYS A 70 7.13 14.68 -10.14
N ALA A 71 7.80 15.49 -9.32
CA ALA A 71 7.56 15.54 -7.89
C ALA A 71 6.13 16.00 -7.55
N GLN A 72 5.59 16.97 -8.30
CA GLN A 72 4.21 17.44 -8.15
C GLN A 72 3.19 16.35 -8.52
N ILE A 73 3.44 15.60 -9.61
CA ILE A 73 2.58 14.47 -10.01
C ILE A 73 2.56 13.40 -8.93
N VAL A 74 3.73 12.97 -8.45
CA VAL A 74 3.83 11.97 -7.37
C VAL A 74 3.18 12.47 -6.09
N ALA A 75 3.37 13.75 -5.74
CA ALA A 75 2.72 14.34 -4.56
C ALA A 75 1.19 14.36 -4.69
N ALA A 76 0.65 14.65 -5.88
CA ALA A 76 -0.78 14.59 -6.14
C ALA A 76 -1.34 13.17 -6.06
N GLU A 77 -0.63 12.18 -6.62
CA GLU A 77 -1.01 10.76 -6.51
C GLU A 77 -1.00 10.27 -5.06
N VAL A 78 0.02 10.65 -4.28
CA VAL A 78 0.09 10.33 -2.84
C VAL A 78 -1.04 11.01 -2.06
N ALA A 79 -1.38 12.26 -2.39
CA ALA A 79 -2.48 12.98 -1.74
C ALA A 79 -3.84 12.33 -2.05
N ALA A 80 -4.09 11.95 -3.30
CA ALA A 80 -5.30 11.24 -3.69
C ALA A 80 -5.43 9.90 -2.97
N ARG A 81 -4.35 9.11 -2.95
CA ARG A 81 -4.35 7.81 -2.25
C ARG A 81 -4.50 7.95 -0.74
N LYS A 82 -3.98 9.02 -0.14
CA LYS A 82 -4.23 9.33 1.27
C LYS A 82 -5.68 9.70 1.53
N ALA A 83 -6.31 10.48 0.66
CA ALA A 83 -7.72 10.84 0.81
C ALA A 83 -8.62 9.60 0.76
N GLU A 84 -8.39 8.72 -0.22
CA GLU A 84 -9.08 7.44 -0.35
C GLU A 84 -8.92 6.57 0.90
N LEU A 85 -7.69 6.41 1.41
CA LEU A 85 -7.43 5.65 2.64
C LEU A 85 -8.11 6.27 3.88
N VAL A 86 -8.15 7.60 3.98
CA VAL A 86 -8.85 8.31 5.07
C VAL A 86 -10.35 8.08 5.00
N GLU A 87 -10.94 8.07 3.81
CA GLU A 87 -12.35 7.74 3.61
C GLU A 87 -12.64 6.28 4.00
N THR A 88 -11.76 5.33 3.66
CA THR A 88 -11.92 3.92 4.07
C THR A 88 -11.85 3.75 5.59
N VAL A 89 -10.93 4.44 6.27
CA VAL A 89 -10.85 4.40 7.74
C VAL A 89 -12.12 4.99 8.36
N ALA A 90 -12.57 6.15 7.88
CA ALA A 90 -13.80 6.76 8.39
C ALA A 90 -15.04 5.89 8.17
N ALA A 91 -15.13 5.17 7.04
CA ALA A 91 -16.20 4.23 6.76
C ALA A 91 -16.14 3.00 7.68
N THR A 92 -14.94 2.49 7.95
CA THR A 92 -14.70 1.37 8.89
C THR A 92 -15.12 1.75 10.31
N ASP A 93 -14.66 2.90 10.80
CA ASP A 93 -15.00 3.43 12.13
C ASP A 93 -16.52 3.60 12.29
N LEU A 94 -17.21 4.05 11.22
CA LEU A 94 -18.66 4.23 11.23
C LEU A 94 -19.40 2.89 11.30
N ILE A 95 -18.95 1.87 10.56
CA ILE A 95 -19.54 0.52 10.61
C ILE A 95 -19.34 -0.10 12.00
N GLU A 96 -18.13 -0.01 12.55
CA GLU A 96 -17.84 -0.52 13.89
C GLU A 96 -18.67 0.21 14.95
N GLY A 97 -18.75 1.54 14.89
CA GLY A 97 -19.56 2.33 15.81
C GLY A 97 -21.07 2.02 15.73
N LEU A 98 -21.61 1.83 14.52
CA LEU A 98 -23.01 1.40 14.36
C LEU A 98 -23.25 -0.01 14.91
N CYS A 99 -22.29 -0.93 14.69
CA CYS A 99 -22.34 -2.29 15.21
C CYS A 99 -22.35 -2.28 16.75
N GLU A 100 -21.44 -1.54 17.39
CA GLU A 100 -21.40 -1.39 18.85
C GLU A 100 -22.73 -0.86 19.40
N ILE A 101 -23.25 0.24 18.83
CA ILE A 101 -24.54 0.83 19.25
C ILE A 101 -25.67 -0.20 19.16
N ALA A 102 -25.73 -0.97 18.07
CA ALA A 102 -26.77 -1.98 17.86
C ALA A 102 -26.65 -3.15 18.85
N VAL A 103 -25.43 -3.66 19.07
CA VAL A 103 -25.15 -4.76 20.01
C VAL A 103 -25.42 -4.33 21.45
N ASP A 104 -25.06 -3.11 21.82
CA ASP A 104 -25.33 -2.54 23.13
C ASP A 104 -26.83 -2.36 23.35
N HIS A 105 -27.54 -1.79 22.38
CA HIS A 105 -28.99 -1.61 22.47
C HIS A 105 -29.73 -2.95 22.66
N ILE A 106 -29.38 -3.97 21.87
CA ILE A 106 -29.92 -5.32 22.03
C ILE A 106 -29.55 -5.87 23.42
N GLY A 107 -28.32 -5.66 23.87
CA GLY A 107 -27.85 -6.08 25.19
C GLY A 107 -28.62 -5.44 26.34
N GLU A 108 -28.99 -4.16 26.22
CA GLU A 108 -29.79 -3.45 27.21
C GLU A 108 -31.22 -3.99 27.25
N MET A 109 -31.83 -4.31 26.11
CA MET A 109 -33.18 -4.87 26.04
C MET A 109 -33.33 -6.18 26.81
N VAL A 110 -32.29 -7.02 26.84
CA VAL A 110 -32.30 -8.30 27.58
C VAL A 110 -31.76 -8.23 29.01
N ARG A 111 -31.48 -7.04 29.55
CA ARG A 111 -31.04 -6.91 30.95
C ARG A 111 -32.13 -7.36 31.95
N PRO A 112 -31.75 -7.90 33.13
CA PRO A 112 -32.69 -8.40 34.14
C PRO A 112 -33.87 -7.48 34.51
N PRO A 113 -33.73 -6.14 34.68
CA PRO A 113 -34.87 -5.28 34.95
C PRO A 113 -35.91 -5.24 33.82
N ASN A 114 -35.50 -5.45 32.57
CA ASN A 114 -36.37 -5.39 31.38
C ASN A 114 -37.07 -6.72 31.09
N LEU A 115 -36.53 -7.83 31.59
CA LEU A 115 -37.15 -9.16 31.53
C LEU A 115 -38.05 -9.46 32.73
N LYS A 116 -38.20 -8.50 33.65
CA LYS A 116 -39.01 -8.68 34.86
C LYS A 116 -40.49 -8.80 34.51
N GLY A 117 -41.11 -9.92 34.88
CA GLY A 117 -42.52 -10.20 34.63
C GLY A 117 -42.78 -11.22 33.52
N PHE A 118 -41.75 -11.61 32.77
CA PHE A 118 -41.84 -12.72 31.83
C PHE A 118 -41.65 -14.07 32.56
N PRO A 119 -42.37 -15.13 32.14
CA PRO A 119 -42.05 -16.51 32.49
C PRO A 119 -40.58 -16.85 32.17
N GLN A 120 -39.95 -17.72 32.97
CA GLN A 120 -38.51 -18.01 32.83
C GLN A 120 -38.13 -18.59 31.46
N ASP A 121 -39.00 -19.42 30.89
CA ASP A 121 -38.87 -20.02 29.57
C ASP A 121 -38.94 -18.95 28.46
N VAL A 122 -39.86 -18.00 28.57
CA VAL A 122 -39.97 -16.88 27.62
C VAL A 122 -38.76 -15.96 27.73
N ALA A 123 -38.33 -15.63 28.96
CA ALA A 123 -37.15 -14.80 29.19
C ALA A 123 -35.83 -15.48 28.74
N ALA A 124 -35.78 -16.81 28.69
CA ALA A 124 -34.66 -17.55 28.12
C ALA A 124 -34.65 -17.43 26.58
N ARG A 125 -35.78 -17.66 25.93
CA ARG A 125 -35.91 -17.53 24.46
C ARG A 125 -35.55 -16.14 23.95
N ILE A 126 -36.01 -15.08 24.63
CA ILE A 126 -35.68 -13.69 24.26
C ILE A 126 -34.15 -13.46 24.34
N ARG A 127 -33.47 -14.05 25.34
CA ARG A 127 -32.01 -13.96 25.46
C ARG A 127 -31.29 -14.71 24.34
N ASP A 128 -31.77 -15.90 23.99
CA ASP A 128 -31.18 -16.69 22.91
C ASP A 128 -31.35 -15.98 21.55
N GLU A 129 -32.55 -15.45 21.26
CA GLU A 129 -32.81 -14.64 20.05
C GLU A 129 -31.94 -13.38 20.01
N ALA A 130 -31.76 -12.70 21.16
CA ALA A 130 -30.87 -11.54 21.25
C ALA A 130 -29.40 -11.91 20.99
N HIS A 131 -28.94 -13.07 21.47
CA HIS A 131 -27.59 -13.57 21.18
C HIS A 131 -27.41 -13.89 19.69
N GLU A 132 -28.38 -14.55 19.06
CA GLU A 132 -28.33 -14.80 17.61
C GLU A 132 -28.34 -13.51 16.79
N ALA A 133 -29.16 -12.52 17.19
CA ALA A 133 -29.21 -11.24 16.52
C ALA A 133 -27.87 -10.50 16.61
N LYS A 134 -27.22 -10.50 17.78
CA LYS A 134 -25.87 -9.94 17.96
C LYS A 134 -24.85 -10.60 17.05
N ALA A 135 -24.81 -11.93 17.02
CA ALA A 135 -23.88 -12.68 16.18
C ALA A 135 -24.07 -12.36 14.68
N LYS A 136 -25.33 -12.18 14.23
CA LYS A 136 -25.63 -11.78 12.85
C LYS A 136 -25.15 -10.37 12.52
N ILE A 137 -25.30 -9.43 13.45
CA ILE A 137 -24.84 -8.04 13.28
C ILE A 137 -23.31 -8.00 13.20
N GLU A 138 -22.62 -8.69 14.11
CA GLU A 138 -21.16 -8.78 14.12
C GLU A 138 -20.62 -9.42 12.83
N ALA A 139 -21.26 -10.50 12.36
CA ALA A 139 -20.91 -11.14 11.10
C ALA A 139 -21.11 -10.21 9.89
N ALA A 140 -22.22 -9.47 9.84
CA ALA A 140 -22.48 -8.51 8.78
C ALA A 140 -21.46 -7.34 8.78
N ALA A 141 -21.08 -6.85 9.97
CA ALA A 141 -20.05 -5.84 10.10
C ALA A 141 -18.68 -6.34 9.58
N ALA A 142 -18.31 -7.58 9.93
CA ALA A 142 -17.07 -8.19 9.43
C ALA A 142 -17.03 -8.32 7.90
N VAL A 143 -18.15 -8.71 7.28
CA VAL A 143 -18.28 -8.76 5.81
C VAL A 143 -18.15 -7.36 5.21
N ALA A 144 -18.82 -6.36 5.78
CA ALA A 144 -18.75 -4.97 5.31
C ALA A 144 -17.34 -4.36 5.40
N VAL A 145 -16.62 -4.61 6.50
CA VAL A 145 -15.23 -4.16 6.67
C VAL A 145 -14.29 -4.89 5.70
N SER A 146 -14.51 -6.19 5.49
CA SER A 146 -13.76 -6.97 4.50
C SER A 146 -13.97 -6.45 3.07
N ALA A 147 -15.21 -6.12 2.71
CA ALA A 147 -15.54 -5.54 1.40
C ALA A 147 -14.87 -4.18 1.19
N LEU A 148 -14.90 -3.29 2.20
CA LEU A 148 -14.24 -1.98 2.12
C LEU A 148 -12.72 -2.08 1.97
N THR A 149 -12.09 -3.07 2.62
CA THR A 149 -10.63 -3.25 2.54
C THR A 149 -10.18 -3.98 1.29
N SER A 150 -10.99 -4.88 0.76
CA SER A 150 -10.69 -5.64 -0.47
C SER A 150 -11.15 -4.95 -1.76
N GLY A 151 -12.14 -4.05 -1.66
CA GLY A 151 -12.83 -3.45 -2.80
C GLY A 151 -13.83 -4.39 -3.50
N ASP A 152 -14.10 -5.56 -2.91
CA ASP A 152 -15.05 -6.56 -3.42
C ASP A 152 -16.38 -6.46 -2.68
N PHE A 153 -17.44 -6.12 -3.40
CA PHE A 153 -18.78 -5.89 -2.86
C PHE A 153 -19.80 -6.97 -3.26
N GLU A 154 -19.39 -8.08 -3.90
CA GLU A 154 -20.30 -9.11 -4.42
C GLU A 154 -21.24 -9.71 -3.34
N GLU A 155 -20.79 -9.81 -2.08
CA GLU A 155 -21.62 -10.32 -0.98
C GLU A 155 -22.62 -9.27 -0.41
N ILE A 156 -22.47 -7.99 -0.76
CA ILE A 156 -23.26 -6.87 -0.22
C ILE A 156 -24.20 -6.30 -1.28
N ASP A 157 -23.75 -6.20 -2.53
CA ASP A 157 -24.49 -5.70 -3.70
C ASP A 157 -24.24 -6.60 -4.92
N PRO A 158 -24.94 -7.75 -5.04
CA PRO A 158 -24.76 -8.76 -6.09
C PRO A 158 -25.35 -8.39 -7.46
#